data_AF-A0A946SJ80-F1
#
_entry.id   AF-A0A946SJ80-F1
#
_cell.length_a   1.000
_cell.length_b   1.000
_cell.length_c   1.000
_cell.angle_alpha   90.00
_cell.angle_beta   90.00
_cell.angle_gamma   90.00
#
_symmetry.space_group_name_H-M   'P 1'
#
loop_
_entity.id
_entity.type
_entity.pdbx_description
1 polymer ?
#
loop_
_entity_poly.entity_id
_entity_poly.type
_entity_poly.pdbx_seq_one_letter_code
_entity_poly.pdbx_strand_id
1 'polypeptide(L)'
;MATKGKRRRRGAQARANADLGAHIASLGLSSMAEYQAWCRKHGLPGAANKGWQERRDERRLADLDTVASDADDRLKAHIAQLGLASVDAYQHWCAENGLSAGLNKSAAQRKREAQVAERLRADAALLSTRRMTSKPNHTLRRIYEGEFTDDDMPTPLLAKIHDGFRQTDGCPGARDALYAVLRQVEKRSDLLSLEPVVPRFGDEPGNTYIDAMVALALRHADWAREVTDWRPDSHNSRRQFGSLSRHLLALYDVPAFMDTAWFQGRAPDAILRQDWFHGTGTGTNIRKVDGLPIELTKKMAHLLMQAPRTFTVDQALRWTQVVGMGGSEALADSVMATRLGASFDEEEFWVSVVKFLVYNPMLDPGYAEPIVEYIHQQKYAPEQVVGEDGEVTYGDPPHPGFSMRTRKVDALIAAVHEWRGEREREQRVGAQSWDGSGIDPYEEDDADEYGGTRWTIRELTTMKTLQIEGKAMRHCVATYARSCRGGGQSVWSVQAQNDEGVTRRVMTIAVKNTSRMVTQARGKANAHPLGGHRSAWHRTRLREGYKVMRRWAAQVGITVPKHI
;
A
#
# COMPACT_ATOMS: atom_id res chain seq x y z
N MET A 1 -93.45 23.19 0.15
CA MET A 1 -92.36 24.12 -0.23
C MET A 1 -91.65 24.64 1.02
N ALA A 2 -90.61 23.96 1.55
CA ALA A 2 -89.77 24.51 2.63
C ALA A 2 -88.47 23.69 2.85
N THR A 3 -87.50 23.74 1.92
CA THR A 3 -86.13 23.18 2.18
C THR A 3 -84.98 23.81 1.38
N LYS A 4 -85.22 24.80 0.50
CA LYS A 4 -84.13 25.42 -0.30
C LYS A 4 -83.38 26.58 0.39
N GLY A 5 -83.94 27.23 1.41
CA GLY A 5 -83.37 28.43 2.04
C GLY A 5 -82.24 28.19 3.07
N LYS A 6 -82.39 27.21 3.96
CA LYS A 6 -81.40 26.93 5.05
C LYS A 6 -80.10 26.31 4.54
N ARG A 7 -80.15 25.51 3.47
CA ARG A 7 -78.96 24.86 2.86
C ARG A 7 -78.04 25.88 2.17
N ARG A 8 -78.61 26.93 1.56
CA ARG A 8 -77.87 28.04 0.91
C ARG A 8 -77.09 28.91 1.92
N ARG A 9 -77.68 29.23 3.08
CA ARG A 9 -77.00 30.05 4.12
C ARG A 9 -75.86 29.31 4.83
N ARG A 10 -76.01 28.01 5.16
CA ARG A 10 -74.90 27.21 5.72
C ARG A 10 -73.73 27.07 4.74
N GLY A 11 -74.00 26.91 3.44
CA GLY A 11 -72.97 26.85 2.40
C GLY A 11 -72.22 28.17 2.19
N ALA A 12 -72.90 29.31 2.33
CA ALA A 12 -72.28 30.64 2.22
C ALA A 12 -71.35 30.95 3.40
N GLN A 13 -71.76 30.60 4.63
CA GLN A 13 -70.95 30.85 5.83
C GLN A 13 -69.74 29.90 5.94
N ALA A 14 -69.88 28.65 5.51
CA ALA A 14 -68.75 27.72 5.38
C ALA A 14 -67.73 28.20 4.34
N ARG A 15 -68.19 28.77 3.20
CA ARG A 15 -67.31 29.36 2.19
C ARG A 15 -66.60 30.63 2.68
N ALA A 16 -67.28 31.50 3.41
CA ALA A 16 -66.67 32.71 3.99
C ALA A 16 -65.59 32.37 5.03
N ASN A 17 -65.84 31.36 5.88
CA ASN A 17 -64.84 30.87 6.84
C ASN A 17 -63.64 30.20 6.15
N ALA A 18 -63.87 29.45 5.06
CA ALA A 18 -62.79 28.85 4.27
C ALA A 18 -61.96 29.92 3.52
N ASP A 19 -62.61 30.95 2.99
CA ASP A 19 -61.95 32.09 2.33
C ASP A 19 -61.10 32.92 3.30
N LEU A 20 -61.59 33.15 4.53
CA LEU A 20 -60.80 33.79 5.58
C LEU A 20 -59.63 32.91 6.03
N GLY A 21 -59.84 31.60 6.18
CA GLY A 21 -58.76 30.65 6.50
C GLY A 21 -57.66 30.62 5.44
N ALA A 22 -58.04 30.64 4.15
CA ALA A 22 -57.08 30.73 3.05
C ALA A 22 -56.30 32.05 3.04
N HIS A 23 -56.93 33.16 3.42
CA HIS A 23 -56.26 34.45 3.55
C HIS A 23 -55.28 34.47 4.72
N ILE A 24 -55.65 33.95 5.89
CA ILE A 24 -54.76 33.83 7.06
C ILE A 24 -53.53 32.99 6.72
N ALA A 25 -53.73 31.85 6.06
CA ALA A 25 -52.63 31.01 5.58
C ALA A 25 -51.75 31.75 4.55
N SER A 26 -52.33 32.59 3.69
CA SER A 26 -51.56 33.40 2.73
C SER A 26 -50.68 34.48 3.37
N LEU A 27 -50.92 34.82 4.63
CA LEU A 27 -50.07 35.72 5.43
C LEU A 27 -49.01 34.94 6.24
N GLY A 28 -48.91 33.62 6.07
CA GLY A 28 -47.98 32.76 6.82
C GLY A 28 -48.42 32.45 8.26
N LEU A 29 -49.68 32.73 8.62
CA LEU A 29 -50.21 32.55 9.97
C LEU A 29 -51.03 31.25 10.04
N SER A 30 -50.98 30.57 11.18
CA SER A 30 -51.55 29.23 11.35
C SER A 30 -52.92 29.24 12.04
N SER A 31 -53.29 30.35 12.70
CA SER A 31 -54.53 30.45 13.47
C SER A 31 -55.19 31.83 13.42
N MET A 32 -56.50 31.87 13.70
CA MET A 32 -57.25 33.13 13.86
C MET A 32 -56.72 33.97 15.03
N ALA A 33 -56.20 33.32 16.09
CA ALA A 33 -55.62 34.01 17.24
C ALA A 33 -54.30 34.71 16.87
N GLU A 34 -53.45 34.05 16.08
CA GLU A 34 -52.23 34.64 15.52
C GLU A 34 -52.55 35.79 14.58
N TYR A 35 -53.55 35.64 13.72
CA TYR A 35 -54.02 36.72 12.83
C TYR A 35 -54.48 37.96 13.60
N GLN A 36 -55.28 37.79 14.65
CA GLN A 36 -55.71 38.92 15.49
C GLN A 36 -54.55 39.57 16.26
N ALA A 37 -53.60 38.78 16.74
CA ALA A 37 -52.39 39.29 17.39
C ALA A 37 -51.50 40.07 16.41
N TRP A 38 -51.29 39.54 15.22
CA TRP A 38 -50.55 40.18 14.13
C TRP A 38 -51.24 41.48 13.68
N CYS A 39 -52.56 41.47 13.46
CA CYS A 39 -53.30 42.69 13.14
C CYS A 39 -53.14 43.76 14.23
N ARG A 40 -53.18 43.40 15.53
CA ARG A 40 -52.93 44.36 16.63
C ARG A 40 -51.52 44.94 16.58
N LYS A 41 -50.51 44.11 16.31
CA LYS A 41 -49.10 44.54 16.18
C LYS A 41 -48.92 45.59 15.06
N HIS A 42 -49.67 45.43 13.96
CA HIS A 42 -49.62 46.34 12.81
C HIS A 42 -50.69 47.45 12.82
N GLY A 43 -51.48 47.59 13.90
CA GLY A 43 -52.53 48.61 14.00
C GLY A 43 -53.73 48.40 13.07
N LEU A 44 -53.95 47.16 12.60
CA LEU A 44 -55.03 46.79 11.68
C LEU A 44 -56.28 46.26 12.42
N PRO A 45 -57.50 46.49 11.91
CA PRO A 45 -58.74 45.98 12.52
C PRO A 45 -58.83 44.45 12.37
N GLY A 46 -59.08 43.67 13.42
CA GLY A 46 -59.11 42.19 13.36
C GLY A 46 -60.40 41.53 12.85
N ALA A 47 -61.23 42.26 12.07
CA ALA A 47 -62.56 41.79 11.66
C ALA A 47 -62.52 40.71 10.56
N ALA A 48 -63.48 39.78 10.57
CA ALA A 48 -63.57 38.66 9.62
C ALA A 48 -64.03 39.06 8.19
N ASN A 49 -64.76 40.17 8.07
CA ASN A 49 -65.24 40.70 6.79
C ASN A 49 -64.39 41.90 6.39
N LYS A 50 -63.39 41.65 5.54
CA LYS A 50 -62.51 42.68 4.97
C LYS A 50 -62.64 42.76 3.46
N GLY A 51 -62.56 43.97 2.93
CA GLY A 51 -62.53 44.22 1.50
C GLY A 51 -61.23 43.75 0.85
N TRP A 52 -61.21 43.66 -0.48
CA TRP A 52 -60.01 43.25 -1.22
C TRP A 52 -58.81 44.19 -1.03
N GLN A 53 -59.04 45.50 -0.85
CA GLN A 53 -57.97 46.49 -0.60
C GLN A 53 -57.28 46.25 0.75
N GLU A 54 -58.05 46.04 1.82
CA GLU A 54 -57.52 45.75 3.15
C GLU A 54 -56.71 44.45 3.17
N ARG A 55 -57.19 43.40 2.48
CA ARG A 55 -56.45 42.14 2.33
C ARG A 55 -55.16 42.30 1.51
N ARG A 56 -55.11 43.24 0.55
CA ARG A 56 -53.89 43.53 -0.22
C ARG A 56 -52.85 44.24 0.63
N ASP A 57 -53.28 45.21 1.45
CA ASP A 57 -52.38 45.93 2.36
C ASP A 57 -51.85 45.00 3.47
N GLU A 58 -52.66 44.06 3.94
CA GLU A 58 -52.22 43.00 4.85
C GLU A 58 -51.13 42.11 4.24
N ARG A 59 -51.30 41.67 2.99
CA ARG A 59 -50.27 40.89 2.31
C ARG A 59 -48.97 41.67 2.16
N ARG A 60 -49.07 42.96 1.81
CA ARG A 60 -47.88 43.83 1.73
C ARG A 60 -47.16 43.95 3.07
N LEU A 61 -47.89 44.07 4.18
CA LEU A 61 -47.28 44.14 5.51
C LEU A 61 -46.69 42.80 5.95
N ALA A 62 -47.35 41.67 5.64
CA ALA A 62 -46.83 40.34 5.90
C ALA A 62 -45.57 40.05 5.07
N ASP A 63 -45.53 40.50 3.81
CA ASP A 63 -44.34 40.42 2.96
C ASP A 63 -43.18 41.25 3.56
N LEU A 64 -43.45 42.44 4.09
CA LEU A 64 -42.45 43.27 4.77
C LEU A 64 -41.92 42.62 6.05
N ASP A 65 -42.80 42.01 6.85
CA ASP A 65 -42.42 41.26 8.06
C ASP A 65 -41.56 40.04 7.72
N THR A 66 -41.91 39.33 6.64
CA THR A 66 -41.15 38.17 6.15
C THR A 66 -39.76 38.60 5.70
N VAL A 67 -39.66 39.69 4.92
CA VAL A 67 -38.37 40.26 4.49
C VAL A 67 -37.52 40.71 5.68
N ALA A 68 -38.13 41.28 6.72
CA ALA A 68 -37.42 41.69 7.93
C ALA A 68 -36.92 40.48 8.75
N SER A 69 -37.73 39.42 8.88
CA SER A 69 -37.33 38.17 9.55
C SER A 69 -36.18 37.50 8.81
N ASP A 70 -36.28 37.37 7.48
CA ASP A 70 -35.21 36.81 6.64
C ASP A 70 -33.90 37.58 6.76
N ALA A 71 -33.97 38.91 6.91
CA ALA A 71 -32.79 39.75 7.10
C ALA A 71 -32.11 39.52 8.46
N ASP A 72 -32.91 39.33 9.53
CA ASP A 72 -32.43 39.03 10.87
C ASP A 72 -31.78 37.64 10.94
N ASP A 73 -32.40 36.63 10.33
CA ASP A 73 -31.84 35.26 10.26
C ASP A 73 -30.54 35.22 9.45
N ARG A 74 -30.47 35.95 8.33
CA ARG A 74 -29.22 36.10 7.55
C ARG A 74 -28.13 36.85 8.32
N LEU A 75 -28.49 37.73 9.25
CA LEU A 75 -27.52 38.43 10.10
C LEU A 75 -26.98 37.48 11.16
N LYS A 76 -27.85 36.73 11.85
CA LYS A 76 -27.45 35.71 12.84
C LYS A 76 -26.56 34.64 12.23
N ALA A 77 -26.91 34.13 11.04
CA ALA A 77 -26.09 33.15 10.34
C ALA A 77 -24.67 33.67 10.02
N HIS A 78 -24.56 34.93 9.60
CA HIS A 78 -23.27 35.57 9.35
C HIS A 78 -22.45 35.76 10.63
N ILE A 79 -23.07 36.21 11.73
CA ILE A 79 -22.42 36.33 13.04
C ILE A 79 -21.88 34.98 13.53
N ALA A 80 -22.68 33.92 13.38
CA ALA A 80 -22.27 32.55 13.70
C ALA A 80 -21.09 32.08 12.83
N GLN A 81 -21.09 32.39 11.52
CA GLN A 81 -19.99 32.09 10.61
C GLN A 81 -18.67 32.81 10.98
N LEU A 82 -18.77 34.00 11.60
CA LEU A 82 -17.63 34.71 12.15
C LEU A 82 -17.15 34.12 13.49
N GLY A 83 -17.92 33.22 14.12
CA GLY A 83 -17.60 32.59 15.41
C GLY A 83 -17.93 33.45 16.62
N LEU A 84 -18.88 34.39 16.48
CA LEU A 84 -19.24 35.36 17.51
C LEU A 84 -20.58 34.97 18.16
N ALA A 85 -20.68 35.19 19.47
CA ALA A 85 -21.80 34.67 20.27
C ALA A 85 -23.05 35.58 20.27
N SER A 86 -22.92 36.85 19.90
CA SER A 86 -24.04 37.81 19.94
C SER A 86 -23.87 38.96 18.93
N VAL A 87 -24.96 39.69 18.71
CA VAL A 87 -24.95 40.93 17.91
C VAL A 87 -24.05 41.98 18.54
N ASP A 88 -24.04 42.10 19.87
CA ASP A 88 -23.16 43.03 20.59
C ASP A 88 -21.68 42.66 20.40
N ALA A 89 -21.34 41.37 20.48
CA ALA A 89 -19.99 40.87 20.22
C ALA A 89 -19.55 41.16 18.77
N TYR A 90 -20.49 41.04 17.82
CA TYR A 90 -20.26 41.38 16.42
C TYR A 90 -20.00 42.87 16.20
N GLN A 91 -20.77 43.75 16.82
CA GLN A 91 -20.55 45.21 16.70
C GLN A 91 -19.22 45.63 17.32
N HIS A 92 -18.87 45.06 18.48
CA HIS A 92 -17.59 45.31 19.13
C HIS A 92 -16.42 44.84 18.25
N TRP A 93 -16.48 43.59 17.77
CA TRP A 93 -15.48 43.03 16.87
C TRP A 93 -15.30 43.86 15.59
N CYS A 94 -16.39 44.38 15.02
CA CYS A 94 -16.31 45.26 13.86
C CYS A 94 -15.55 46.55 14.19
N ALA A 95 -15.85 47.19 15.31
CA ALA A 95 -15.21 48.44 15.73
C ALA A 95 -13.70 48.26 15.98
N GLU A 96 -13.31 47.18 16.65
CA GLU A 96 -11.90 46.86 16.93
C GLU A 96 -11.09 46.60 15.65
N ASN A 97 -11.73 46.09 14.60
CA ASN A 97 -11.08 45.72 13.34
C ASN A 97 -11.24 46.79 12.24
N GLY A 98 -11.67 48.00 12.59
CA GLY A 98 -11.81 49.11 11.64
C GLY A 98 -12.92 48.91 10.61
N LEU A 99 -13.94 48.10 10.94
CA LEU A 99 -15.12 47.81 10.12
C LEU A 99 -16.33 48.58 10.67
N SER A 100 -17.33 48.83 9.82
CA SER A 100 -18.56 49.50 10.26
C SER A 100 -19.31 48.65 11.29
N ALA A 101 -19.79 49.25 12.37
CA ALA A 101 -20.60 48.58 13.41
C ALA A 101 -22.11 48.53 13.09
N GLY A 102 -22.54 49.09 11.95
CA GLY A 102 -23.95 49.05 11.52
C GLY A 102 -24.42 47.64 11.15
N LEU A 103 -25.67 47.27 11.47
CA LEU A 103 -26.20 45.93 11.20
C LEU A 103 -26.63 45.73 9.72
N ASN A 104 -26.97 46.82 9.04
CA ASN A 104 -27.33 46.82 7.63
C ASN A 104 -26.08 46.98 6.77
N LYS A 105 -25.55 45.86 6.27
CA LYS A 105 -24.31 45.82 5.48
C LYS A 105 -24.50 45.16 4.13
N SER A 106 -23.80 45.68 3.12
CA SER A 106 -23.79 45.13 1.77
C SER A 106 -23.06 43.78 1.71
N ALA A 107 -23.32 42.99 0.67
CA ALA A 107 -22.63 41.73 0.45
C ALA A 107 -21.09 41.89 0.38
N ALA A 108 -20.61 43.01 -0.18
CA ALA A 108 -19.19 43.33 -0.24
C ALA A 108 -18.60 43.59 1.15
N GLN A 109 -19.34 44.26 2.04
CA GLN A 109 -18.91 44.49 3.43
C GLN A 109 -18.87 43.18 4.22
N ARG A 110 -19.89 42.32 4.09
CA ARG A 110 -19.89 40.99 4.72
C ARG A 110 -18.76 40.10 4.21
N LYS A 111 -18.43 40.16 2.92
CA LYS A 111 -17.28 39.45 2.35
C LYS A 111 -15.95 39.94 2.95
N ARG A 112 -15.81 41.26 3.13
CA ARG A 112 -14.62 41.86 3.76
C ARG A 112 -14.49 41.45 5.23
N GLU A 113 -15.60 41.36 5.96
CA GLU A 113 -15.59 40.84 7.34
C GLU A 113 -15.15 39.39 7.41
N ALA A 114 -15.67 38.54 6.53
CA ALA A 114 -15.26 37.14 6.45
C ALA A 114 -13.74 37.02 6.17
N GLN A 115 -13.21 37.83 5.26
CA GLN A 115 -11.77 37.88 4.95
C GLN A 115 -10.92 38.36 6.15
N VAL A 116 -11.40 39.34 6.91
CA VAL A 116 -10.71 39.82 8.12
C VAL A 116 -10.72 38.74 9.20
N ALA A 117 -11.86 38.09 9.44
CA ALA A 117 -11.97 37.00 10.40
C ALA A 117 -11.07 35.79 10.01
N GLU A 118 -11.04 35.44 8.72
CA GLU A 118 -10.16 34.39 8.19
C GLU A 118 -8.68 34.73 8.39
N ARG A 119 -8.28 35.99 8.10
CA ARG A 119 -6.92 36.45 8.35
C ARG A 119 -6.54 36.40 9.83
N LEU A 120 -7.41 36.85 10.73
CA LEU A 120 -7.14 36.82 12.18
C LEU A 120 -7.02 35.39 12.72
N ARG A 121 -7.85 34.46 12.21
CA ARG A 121 -7.72 33.03 12.54
C ARG A 121 -6.40 32.45 12.02
N ALA A 122 -6.00 32.79 10.80
CA ALA A 122 -4.72 32.39 10.24
C ALA A 122 -3.53 32.96 11.03
N ASP A 123 -3.58 34.23 11.43
CA ASP A 123 -2.55 34.88 12.24
C ASP A 123 -2.48 34.28 13.67
N ALA A 124 -3.62 33.96 14.27
CA ALA A 124 -3.68 33.26 15.56
C ALA A 124 -3.13 31.83 15.48
N ALA A 125 -3.46 31.09 14.40
CA ALA A 125 -2.92 29.77 14.11
C ALA A 125 -1.40 29.82 13.85
N LEU A 126 -0.91 30.85 13.16
CA LEU A 126 0.53 31.06 12.94
C LEU A 126 1.25 31.38 14.27
N LEU A 127 0.66 32.19 15.15
CA LEU A 127 1.22 32.51 16.46
C LEU A 127 1.20 31.31 17.42
N SER A 128 0.16 30.49 17.41
CA SER A 128 0.10 29.23 18.17
C SER A 128 1.11 28.21 17.64
N THR A 129 1.22 28.08 16.31
CA THR A 129 2.26 27.28 15.63
C THR A 129 3.66 27.72 16.07
N ARG A 130 3.95 29.03 16.11
CA ARG A 130 5.25 29.60 16.50
C ARG A 130 5.57 29.44 17.99
N ARG A 131 4.55 29.48 18.87
CA ARG A 131 4.70 29.18 20.31
C ARG A 131 4.90 27.69 20.58
N MET A 132 4.22 26.81 19.84
CA MET A 132 4.30 25.36 20.02
C MET A 132 5.57 24.74 19.43
N THR A 133 6.14 25.33 18.37
CA THR A 133 7.40 24.90 17.75
C THR A 133 8.66 25.38 18.48
N SER A 134 8.58 26.46 19.29
CA SER A 134 9.76 26.99 20.01
C SER A 134 10.08 26.28 21.33
N LYS A 135 9.14 25.49 21.88
CA LYS A 135 9.34 24.66 23.09
C LYS A 135 8.67 23.28 22.93
N PRO A 136 9.21 22.38 22.08
CA PRO A 136 8.52 21.15 21.72
C PRO A 136 8.26 20.24 22.93
N ASN A 137 9.20 20.12 23.87
CA ASN A 137 8.99 19.42 25.14
C ASN A 137 7.79 19.92 25.97
N HIS A 138 7.54 21.23 26.00
CA HIS A 138 6.40 21.79 26.72
C HIS A 138 5.09 21.45 26.02
N THR A 139 5.06 21.54 24.68
CA THR A 139 3.90 21.15 23.88
C THR A 139 3.60 19.65 24.04
N LEU A 140 4.62 18.79 23.93
CA LEU A 140 4.50 17.34 24.15
C LEU A 140 3.94 17.02 25.54
N ARG A 141 4.42 17.72 26.58
CA ARG A 141 3.93 17.54 27.95
C ARG A 141 2.44 17.87 28.07
N ARG A 142 2.00 19.00 27.51
CA ARG A 142 0.58 19.41 27.54
C ARG A 142 -0.33 18.47 26.77
N ILE A 143 0.15 17.94 25.63
CA ILE A 143 -0.55 16.88 24.88
C ILE A 143 -0.68 15.63 25.74
N TYR A 144 0.42 15.20 26.37
CA TYR A 144 0.44 14.07 27.30
C TYR A 144 -0.51 14.28 28.49
N GLU A 145 -0.56 15.47 29.08
CA GLU A 145 -1.46 15.83 30.19
C GLU A 145 -2.95 15.97 29.75
N GLY A 146 -3.24 15.91 28.45
CA GLY A 146 -4.62 15.96 27.92
C GLY A 146 -5.22 17.36 27.89
N GLU A 147 -4.40 18.41 27.84
CA GLU A 147 -4.85 19.81 27.92
C GLU A 147 -5.44 20.36 26.60
N PHE A 148 -5.46 19.58 25.53
CA PHE A 148 -5.92 20.03 24.21
C PHE A 148 -7.12 19.21 23.72
N THR A 149 -8.01 19.86 22.99
CA THR A 149 -9.09 19.22 22.22
C THR A 149 -8.67 18.96 20.76
N ASP A 150 -9.46 18.17 20.02
CA ASP A 150 -9.13 17.80 18.63
C ASP A 150 -9.00 19.03 17.70
N ASP A 151 -9.75 20.10 17.97
CA ASP A 151 -9.74 21.35 17.19
C ASP A 151 -8.56 22.28 17.55
N ASP A 152 -7.81 21.99 18.61
CA ASP A 152 -6.74 22.86 19.13
C ASP A 152 -5.37 22.62 18.48
N MET A 153 -5.23 21.62 17.60
CA MET A 153 -3.93 21.22 17.03
C MET A 153 -3.53 22.09 15.84
N PRO A 154 -2.45 22.89 15.93
CA PRO A 154 -2.11 23.86 14.88
C PRO A 154 -1.29 23.27 13.73
N THR A 155 -0.74 22.05 13.87
CA THR A 155 0.04 21.40 12.82
C THR A 155 -0.35 19.93 12.65
N PRO A 156 -0.24 19.36 11.43
CA PRO A 156 -0.47 17.94 11.19
C PRO A 156 0.41 17.02 12.05
N LEU A 157 1.64 17.45 12.36
CA LEU A 157 2.55 16.69 13.22
C LEU A 157 2.01 16.57 14.65
N LEU A 158 1.55 17.67 15.22
CA LEU A 158 1.00 17.66 16.58
C LEU A 158 -0.33 16.91 16.63
N ALA A 159 -1.16 17.02 15.60
CA ALA A 159 -2.37 16.21 15.47
C ALA A 159 -2.04 14.70 15.44
N LYS A 160 -0.99 14.29 14.70
CA LYS A 160 -0.54 12.90 14.66
C LYS A 160 -0.02 12.41 16.01
N ILE A 161 0.74 13.24 16.73
CA ILE A 161 1.22 12.91 18.08
C ILE A 161 0.04 12.81 19.07
N HIS A 162 -0.91 13.74 19.00
CA HIS A 162 -2.12 13.73 19.82
C HIS A 162 -2.94 12.46 19.59
N ASP A 163 -3.20 12.10 18.33
CA ASP A 163 -3.85 10.84 17.97
C ASP A 163 -3.08 9.63 18.51
N GLY A 164 -1.75 9.63 18.40
CA GLY A 164 -0.89 8.58 18.95
C GLY A 164 -1.09 8.39 20.47
N PHE A 165 -1.20 9.48 21.23
CA PHE A 165 -1.53 9.39 22.66
C PHE A 165 -2.92 8.82 22.91
N ARG A 166 -3.93 9.21 22.13
CA ARG A 166 -5.29 8.63 22.24
C ARG A 166 -5.31 7.12 22.01
N GLN A 167 -4.49 6.64 21.07
CA GLN A 167 -4.37 5.20 20.81
C GLN A 167 -3.80 4.40 22.01
N THR A 168 -3.20 5.07 23.00
CA THR A 168 -2.67 4.46 24.23
C THR A 168 -3.68 4.39 25.38
N ASP A 169 -4.80 5.11 25.33
CA ASP A 169 -5.72 5.27 26.46
C ASP A 169 -6.34 3.94 26.96
N GLY A 170 -6.40 2.92 26.09
CA GLY A 170 -6.86 1.57 26.44
C GLY A 170 -5.81 0.65 27.08
N CYS A 171 -4.56 1.10 27.23
CA CYS A 171 -3.46 0.30 27.77
C CYS A 171 -2.79 1.05 28.94
N PRO A 172 -3.01 0.62 30.20
CA PRO A 172 -2.40 1.26 31.36
C PRO A 172 -0.87 1.33 31.22
N GLY A 173 -0.28 2.50 31.47
CA GLY A 173 1.17 2.75 31.35
C GLY A 173 1.68 3.05 29.93
N ALA A 174 0.93 2.71 28.88
CA ALA A 174 1.38 2.96 27.50
C ALA A 174 1.47 4.46 27.18
N ARG A 175 0.61 5.29 27.78
CA ARG A 175 0.65 6.75 27.62
C ARG A 175 1.95 7.34 28.16
N ASP A 176 2.38 6.91 29.34
CA ASP A 176 3.63 7.33 29.99
C ASP A 176 4.84 6.85 29.18
N ALA A 177 4.78 5.61 28.70
CA ALA A 177 5.80 5.03 27.84
C ALA A 177 5.96 5.81 26.53
N LEU A 178 4.85 6.17 25.87
CA LEU A 178 4.89 6.98 24.65
C LEU A 178 5.49 8.36 24.91
N TYR A 179 5.13 9.00 26.02
CA TYR A 179 5.71 10.28 26.41
C TYR A 179 7.22 10.17 26.64
N ALA A 180 7.68 9.12 27.32
CA ALA A 180 9.10 8.87 27.56
C ALA A 180 9.87 8.65 26.24
N VAL A 181 9.32 7.88 25.31
CA VAL A 181 9.90 7.68 23.96
C VAL A 181 9.99 8.99 23.19
N LEU A 182 8.88 9.73 23.07
CA LEU A 182 8.83 10.99 22.34
C LEU A 182 9.81 12.01 22.91
N ARG A 183 9.92 12.11 24.23
CA ARG A 183 10.90 12.98 24.89
C ARG A 183 12.35 12.57 24.61
N GLN A 184 12.63 11.26 24.52
CA GLN A 184 13.97 10.77 24.21
C GLN A 184 14.37 11.04 22.74
N VAL A 185 13.39 11.05 21.82
CA VAL A 185 13.63 11.31 20.39
C VAL A 185 13.45 12.78 19.98
N GLU A 186 12.84 13.64 20.80
CA GLU A 186 12.44 15.02 20.44
C GLU A 186 13.57 15.86 19.85
N LYS A 187 14.80 15.69 20.33
CA LYS A 187 16.00 16.36 19.80
C LYS A 187 16.38 15.91 18.38
N ARG A 188 15.63 14.99 17.76
CA ARG A 188 15.90 14.36 16.46
C ARG A 188 14.68 14.54 15.57
N SER A 189 14.70 15.62 14.79
CA SER A 189 13.61 16.05 13.91
C SER A 189 13.08 14.94 13.00
N ASP A 190 13.98 14.10 12.49
CA ASP A 190 13.64 13.14 11.42
C ASP A 190 12.80 11.96 11.92
N LEU A 191 12.83 11.66 13.22
CA LEU A 191 11.95 10.65 13.86
C LEU A 191 10.57 11.23 14.20
N LEU A 192 10.41 12.55 14.10
CA LEU A 192 9.14 13.27 14.24
C LEU A 192 8.68 13.79 12.87
N SER A 193 8.77 12.93 11.86
CA SER A 193 8.32 13.18 10.49
C SER A 193 6.98 12.49 10.20
N LEU A 194 6.21 13.07 9.29
CA LEU A 194 4.99 12.48 8.73
C LEU A 194 5.25 11.70 7.43
N GLU A 195 6.50 11.67 6.96
CA GLU A 195 6.85 10.97 5.74
C GLU A 195 6.75 9.44 5.94
N PRO A 196 6.21 8.71 4.94
CA PRO A 196 6.26 7.26 4.89
C PRO A 196 7.68 6.70 5.06
N VAL A 197 7.86 5.78 6.00
CA VAL A 197 9.19 5.22 6.33
C VAL A 197 9.58 4.08 5.40
N VAL A 198 8.62 3.23 5.04
CA VAL A 198 8.82 2.10 4.13
C VAL A 198 8.13 2.41 2.80
N PRO A 199 8.87 2.67 1.70
CA PRO A 199 8.27 3.08 0.42
C PRO A 199 7.22 2.10 -0.12
N ARG A 200 7.37 0.79 0.17
CA ARG A 200 6.46 -0.26 -0.31
C ARG A 200 5.09 -0.23 0.35
N PHE A 201 4.98 0.32 1.56
CA PHE A 201 3.69 0.49 2.23
C PHE A 201 3.01 1.81 1.85
N GLY A 202 3.70 2.72 1.14
CA GLY A 202 3.14 4.00 0.72
C GLY A 202 2.56 4.80 1.90
N ASP A 203 1.42 5.44 1.68
CA ASP A 203 0.71 6.24 2.69
C ASP A 203 -0.23 5.41 3.59
N GLU A 204 -0.01 4.09 3.68
CA GLU A 204 -0.81 3.23 4.56
C GLU A 204 -0.75 3.70 6.03
N PRO A 205 -1.88 3.67 6.77
CA PRO A 205 -1.89 3.99 8.19
C PRO A 205 -0.89 3.14 8.96
N GLY A 206 -0.03 3.78 9.75
CA GLY A 206 1.00 3.09 10.52
C GLY A 206 2.41 3.18 9.95
N ASN A 207 2.61 3.68 8.73
CA ASN A 207 3.93 3.75 8.10
C ASN A 207 4.75 5.01 8.47
N THR A 208 4.59 5.51 9.69
CA THR A 208 5.36 6.66 10.20
C THR A 208 6.18 6.25 11.43
N TYR A 209 7.25 6.98 11.74
CA TYR A 209 7.99 6.76 12.99
C TYR A 209 7.12 6.98 14.23
N ILE A 210 6.16 7.91 14.16
CA ILE A 210 5.24 8.22 15.26
C ILE A 210 4.35 7.01 15.55
N ASP A 211 3.72 6.44 14.51
CA ASP A 211 2.91 5.22 14.65
C ASP A 211 3.73 4.05 15.18
N ALA A 212 4.96 3.90 14.68
CA ALA A 212 5.87 2.86 15.14
C ALA A 212 6.25 3.04 16.62
N MET A 213 6.43 4.28 17.10
CA MET A 213 6.66 4.59 18.52
C MET A 213 5.43 4.34 19.39
N VAL A 214 4.22 4.60 18.88
CA VAL A 214 2.96 4.22 19.55
C VAL A 214 2.91 2.70 19.72
N ALA A 215 3.24 1.93 18.68
CA ALA A 215 3.30 0.47 18.77
C ALA A 215 4.32 -0.03 19.81
N LEU A 216 5.50 0.59 19.89
CA LEU A 216 6.51 0.27 20.92
C LEU A 216 6.01 0.59 22.34
N ALA A 217 5.31 1.71 22.52
CA ALA A 217 4.76 2.14 23.81
C ALA A 217 3.61 1.25 24.30
N LEU A 218 2.78 0.76 23.40
CA LEU A 218 1.74 -0.23 23.71
C LEU A 218 2.33 -1.55 24.23
N ARG A 219 3.60 -1.82 23.94
CA ARG A 219 4.36 -2.98 24.45
C ARG A 219 5.32 -2.64 25.59
N HIS A 220 5.08 -1.55 26.32
CA HIS A 220 5.97 -1.12 27.41
C HIS A 220 6.20 -2.18 28.50
N ALA A 221 5.22 -3.05 28.74
CA ALA A 221 5.36 -4.17 29.67
C ALA A 221 6.44 -5.19 29.26
N ASP A 222 6.79 -5.24 27.97
CA ASP A 222 7.80 -6.13 27.41
C ASP A 222 9.18 -5.47 27.34
N TRP A 223 9.35 -4.24 27.83
CA TRP A 223 10.61 -3.51 27.69
C TRP A 223 11.72 -4.14 28.53
N ALA A 224 12.80 -4.55 27.86
CA ALA A 224 14.01 -5.11 28.45
C ALA A 224 14.92 -4.05 29.08
N ARG A 225 14.84 -2.78 28.63
CA ARG A 225 15.67 -1.67 29.10
C ARG A 225 14.89 -0.37 29.09
N GLU A 226 15.25 0.54 29.98
CA GLU A 226 14.67 1.88 30.06
C GLU A 226 15.00 2.71 28.81
N VAL A 227 14.02 3.44 28.30
CA VAL A 227 14.20 4.26 27.09
C VAL A 227 15.23 5.39 27.30
N THR A 228 15.39 5.87 28.52
CA THR A 228 16.35 6.93 28.87
C THR A 228 17.80 6.52 28.67
N ASP A 229 18.08 5.21 28.76
CA ASP A 229 19.42 4.66 28.58
C ASP A 229 19.79 4.48 27.11
N TRP A 230 18.81 4.54 26.21
CA TRP A 230 19.07 4.39 24.79
C TRP A 230 19.84 5.59 24.23
N ARG A 231 20.93 5.31 23.52
CA ARG A 231 21.70 6.29 22.76
C ARG A 231 21.78 5.86 21.30
N PRO A 232 21.54 6.79 20.35
CA PRO A 232 21.65 6.50 18.93
C PRO A 232 23.12 6.30 18.55
N ASP A 233 23.35 5.38 17.64
CA ASP A 233 24.65 5.01 17.09
C ASP A 233 24.80 5.39 15.60
N SER A 234 23.79 6.05 15.03
CA SER A 234 23.74 6.42 13.62
C SER A 234 23.05 7.75 13.40
N HIS A 235 23.42 8.45 12.32
CA HIS A 235 22.69 9.63 11.81
C HIS A 235 21.50 9.25 10.90
N ASN A 236 21.34 7.98 10.55
CA ASN A 236 20.24 7.53 9.70
C ASN A 236 19.01 7.17 10.55
N SER A 237 17.89 7.85 10.33
CA SER A 237 16.65 7.70 11.12
C SER A 237 16.12 6.27 11.14
N ARG A 238 16.25 5.54 10.03
CA ARG A 238 15.81 4.14 9.95
C ARG A 238 16.62 3.24 10.88
N ARG A 239 17.95 3.45 10.93
CA ARG A 239 18.86 2.75 11.85
C ARG A 239 18.65 3.19 13.30
N GLN A 240 18.39 4.48 13.54
CA GLN A 240 18.06 4.96 14.89
C GLN A 240 16.78 4.30 15.43
N PHE A 241 15.72 4.24 14.63
CA PHE A 241 14.50 3.54 15.05
C PHE A 241 14.76 2.05 15.30
N GLY A 242 15.53 1.40 14.41
CA GLY A 242 15.93 0.00 14.58
C GLY A 242 16.74 -0.25 15.86
N SER A 243 17.65 0.65 16.24
CA SER A 243 18.40 0.52 17.48
C SER A 243 17.53 0.82 18.71
N LEU A 244 16.57 1.74 18.62
CA LEU A 244 15.57 1.99 19.66
C LEU A 244 14.69 0.76 19.90
N SER A 245 14.10 0.17 18.86
CA SER A 245 13.22 -0.99 19.00
C SER A 245 13.95 -2.19 19.60
N ARG A 246 15.20 -2.44 19.20
CA ARG A 246 16.06 -3.48 19.79
C ARG A 246 16.45 -3.17 21.24
N HIS A 247 16.79 -1.91 21.54
CA HIS A 247 17.11 -1.50 22.91
C HIS A 247 15.96 -1.81 23.86
N LEU A 248 14.74 -1.45 23.45
CA LEU A 248 13.53 -1.65 24.23
C LEU A 248 13.10 -3.12 24.28
N LEU A 249 13.09 -3.86 23.18
CA LEU A 249 12.38 -5.16 23.12
C LEU A 249 13.27 -6.38 22.90
N ALA A 250 14.59 -6.23 22.78
CA ALA A 250 15.49 -7.33 22.42
C ALA A 250 16.64 -7.55 23.43
N LEU A 251 16.81 -8.81 23.82
CA LEU A 251 17.95 -9.34 24.58
C LEU A 251 19.02 -9.95 23.66
N TYR A 252 18.60 -10.48 22.51
CA TYR A 252 19.44 -11.06 21.47
C TYR A 252 19.33 -10.27 20.16
N ASP A 253 20.26 -10.52 19.25
CA ASP A 253 20.29 -9.81 17.96
C ASP A 253 19.05 -10.13 17.11
N VAL A 254 18.46 -9.08 16.54
CA VAL A 254 17.28 -9.16 15.66
C VAL A 254 17.66 -8.63 14.29
N PRO A 255 17.42 -9.35 13.18
CA PRO A 255 17.77 -8.89 11.85
C PRO A 255 17.09 -7.58 11.46
N ALA A 256 17.80 -6.73 10.70
CA ALA A 256 17.32 -5.40 10.31
C ALA A 256 16.02 -5.38 9.50
N PHE A 257 15.74 -6.42 8.70
CA PHE A 257 14.49 -6.49 7.94
C PHE A 257 13.25 -6.54 8.86
N MET A 258 13.38 -7.08 10.08
CA MET A 258 12.26 -7.18 11.02
C MET A 258 11.82 -5.81 11.55
N ASP A 259 12.65 -4.78 11.38
CA ASP A 259 12.28 -3.44 11.78
C ASP A 259 11.03 -2.96 11.03
N THR A 260 10.69 -3.53 9.85
CA THR A 260 9.48 -3.13 9.10
C THR A 260 8.19 -3.58 9.78
N ALA A 261 8.24 -4.51 10.74
CA ALA A 261 7.08 -4.99 11.50
C ALA A 261 6.34 -3.85 12.24
N TRP A 262 7.04 -2.76 12.53
CA TRP A 262 6.50 -1.61 13.27
C TRP A 262 5.81 -0.57 12.38
N PHE A 263 5.80 -0.76 11.05
CA PHE A 263 5.36 0.26 10.08
C PHE A 263 4.08 -0.12 9.31
N GLN A 264 3.30 -1.08 9.83
CA GLN A 264 2.02 -1.52 9.25
C GLN A 264 0.85 -1.34 10.24
N GLY A 265 1.04 -0.44 11.21
CA GLY A 265 0.02 -0.12 12.21
C GLY A 265 -0.29 -1.28 13.15
N ARG A 266 -1.59 -1.50 13.40
CA ARG A 266 -2.11 -2.42 14.42
C ARG A 266 -3.14 -3.42 13.88
N ALA A 267 -3.14 -3.66 12.58
CA ALA A 267 -3.91 -4.77 12.02
C ALA A 267 -3.42 -6.12 12.62
N PRO A 268 -4.26 -7.17 12.69
CA PRO A 268 -3.87 -8.46 13.27
C PRO A 268 -2.53 -9.00 12.75
N ASP A 269 -2.31 -8.94 11.43
CA ASP A 269 -1.05 -9.42 10.85
C ASP A 269 0.14 -8.52 11.19
N ALA A 270 -0.08 -7.22 11.43
CA ALA A 270 0.97 -6.31 11.87
C ALA A 270 1.41 -6.63 13.30
N ILE A 271 0.44 -6.89 14.19
CA ILE A 271 0.71 -7.34 15.57
C ILE A 271 1.48 -8.66 15.55
N LEU A 272 1.07 -9.61 14.71
CA LEU A 272 1.76 -10.88 14.56
C LEU A 272 3.23 -10.71 14.14
N ARG A 273 3.52 -9.82 13.18
CA ARG A 273 4.91 -9.50 12.79
C ARG A 273 5.69 -8.83 13.93
N GLN A 274 5.05 -8.01 14.76
CA GLN A 274 5.66 -7.42 15.96
C GLN A 274 5.96 -8.50 17.01
N ASP A 275 5.08 -9.49 17.17
CA ASP A 275 5.31 -10.65 18.03
C ASP A 275 6.48 -11.50 17.54
N TRP A 276 6.66 -11.63 16.22
CA TRP A 276 7.84 -12.30 15.66
C TRP A 276 9.13 -11.52 15.98
N PHE A 277 9.10 -10.18 15.87
CA PHE A 277 10.24 -9.33 16.25
C PHE A 277 10.60 -9.56 17.72
N HIS A 278 9.61 -9.44 18.62
CA HIS A 278 9.81 -9.60 20.05
C HIS A 278 10.25 -11.02 20.42
N GLY A 279 9.60 -12.05 19.87
CA GLY A 279 9.97 -13.45 20.08
C GLY A 279 11.40 -13.74 19.64
N THR A 280 11.82 -13.22 18.49
CA THR A 280 13.21 -13.33 18.02
C THR A 280 14.17 -12.60 18.96
N GLY A 281 13.82 -11.38 19.38
CA GLY A 281 14.61 -10.58 20.30
C GLY A 281 14.75 -11.18 21.70
N THR A 282 13.81 -12.01 22.13
CA THR A 282 13.86 -12.72 23.42
C THR A 282 14.47 -14.13 23.32
N GLY A 283 14.90 -14.54 22.12
CA GLY A 283 15.61 -15.81 21.89
C GLY A 283 14.72 -16.97 21.46
N THR A 284 13.45 -16.72 21.16
CA THR A 284 12.56 -17.72 20.56
C THR A 284 13.05 -18.06 19.16
N ASN A 285 13.14 -19.35 18.85
CA ASN A 285 13.48 -19.80 17.51
C ASN A 285 12.37 -19.36 16.54
N ILE A 286 12.70 -18.63 15.48
CA ILE A 286 11.70 -18.09 14.54
C ILE A 286 10.73 -19.15 14.01
N ARG A 287 11.12 -20.44 13.91
CA ARG A 287 10.22 -21.51 13.47
C ARG A 287 9.15 -21.92 14.48
N LYS A 288 9.27 -21.46 15.72
CA LYS A 288 8.36 -21.78 16.84
C LYS A 288 7.43 -20.61 17.17
N VAL A 289 7.54 -19.49 16.47
CA VAL A 289 6.59 -18.39 16.64
C VAL A 289 5.28 -18.79 15.97
N ASP A 290 4.18 -18.33 16.55
CA ASP A 290 2.85 -18.64 16.04
C ASP A 290 2.55 -17.88 14.73
N GLY A 291 1.66 -18.44 13.93
CA GLY A 291 1.08 -17.76 12.76
C GLY A 291 2.02 -17.52 11.57
N LEU A 292 3.20 -18.14 11.53
CA LEU A 292 4.05 -18.05 10.33
C LEU A 292 3.32 -18.56 9.08
N PRO A 293 3.33 -17.80 7.97
CA PRO A 293 2.61 -18.18 6.75
C PRO A 293 3.31 -19.30 5.97
N ILE A 294 4.57 -19.61 6.30
CA ILE A 294 5.37 -20.64 5.63
C ILE A 294 6.04 -21.57 6.63
N GLU A 295 6.09 -22.86 6.29
CA GLU A 295 6.87 -23.83 7.06
C GLU A 295 8.37 -23.63 6.82
N LEU A 296 9.08 -23.18 7.85
CA LEU A 296 10.51 -22.94 7.79
C LEU A 296 11.30 -24.19 8.20
N THR A 297 12.15 -24.69 7.31
CA THR A 297 13.19 -25.67 7.66
C THR A 297 14.29 -25.02 8.52
N LYS A 298 15.15 -25.81 9.18
CA LYS A 298 16.31 -25.28 9.92
C LYS A 298 17.25 -24.45 9.03
N LYS A 299 17.44 -24.89 7.77
CA LYS A 299 18.23 -24.15 6.77
C LYS A 299 17.58 -22.83 6.40
N MET A 300 16.26 -22.83 6.16
CA MET A 300 15.49 -21.62 5.84
C MET A 300 15.50 -20.63 7.00
N ALA A 301 15.34 -21.08 8.25
CA ALA A 301 15.41 -20.19 9.41
C ALA A 301 16.78 -19.51 9.51
N HIS A 302 17.87 -20.24 9.29
CA HIS A 302 19.21 -19.64 9.27
C HIS A 302 19.38 -18.64 8.12
N LEU A 303 18.83 -18.95 6.94
CA LEU A 303 18.84 -18.07 5.77
C LEU A 303 18.04 -16.78 6.02
N LEU A 304 16.85 -16.88 6.63
CA LEU A 304 16.00 -15.74 6.95
C LEU A 304 16.72 -14.72 7.84
N MET A 305 17.50 -15.19 8.82
CA MET A 305 18.30 -14.31 9.68
C MET A 305 19.39 -13.53 8.94
N GLN A 306 19.69 -13.89 7.69
CA GLN A 306 20.65 -13.21 6.80
C GLN A 306 19.97 -12.39 5.72
N ALA A 307 18.63 -12.28 5.74
CA ALA A 307 17.90 -11.55 4.71
C ALA A 307 18.35 -10.07 4.65
N PRO A 308 18.43 -9.49 3.44
CA PRO A 308 18.81 -8.09 3.25
C PRO A 308 17.98 -7.14 4.10
N ARG A 309 18.65 -6.17 4.74
CA ARG A 309 18.03 -5.13 5.58
C ARG A 309 16.97 -4.28 4.87
N THR A 310 16.99 -4.25 3.53
CA THR A 310 16.08 -3.47 2.69
C THR A 310 14.75 -4.17 2.46
N PHE A 311 14.63 -5.44 2.84
CA PHE A 311 13.41 -6.20 2.68
C PHE A 311 12.40 -5.87 3.76
N THR A 312 11.11 -5.94 3.41
CA THR A 312 10.04 -6.11 4.38
C THR A 312 10.08 -7.53 4.96
N VAL A 313 9.38 -7.76 6.08
CA VAL A 313 9.20 -9.11 6.65
C VAL A 313 8.68 -10.10 5.60
N ASP A 314 7.68 -9.70 4.81
CA ASP A 314 7.07 -10.58 3.80
C ASP A 314 8.03 -10.88 2.64
N GLN A 315 8.80 -9.88 2.20
CA GLN A 315 9.87 -10.08 1.22
C GLN A 315 10.95 -11.02 1.75
N ALA A 316 11.38 -10.85 3.00
CA ALA A 316 12.37 -11.72 3.62
C ALA A 316 11.88 -13.18 3.71
N LEU A 317 10.61 -13.39 4.06
CA LEU A 317 9.97 -14.71 4.07
C LEU A 317 9.90 -15.31 2.66
N ARG A 318 9.41 -14.56 1.66
CA ARG A 318 9.30 -15.06 0.27
C ARG A 318 10.66 -15.34 -0.35
N TRP A 319 11.64 -14.46 -0.14
CA TRP A 319 13.03 -14.68 -0.55
C TRP A 319 13.60 -15.94 0.09
N THR A 320 13.41 -16.10 1.41
CA THR A 320 13.84 -17.30 2.15
C THR A 320 13.19 -18.55 1.60
N GLN A 321 11.90 -18.49 1.25
CA GLN A 321 11.20 -19.63 0.68
C GLN A 321 11.80 -20.03 -0.67
N VAL A 322 11.97 -19.09 -1.60
CA VAL A 322 12.51 -19.36 -2.94
C VAL A 322 13.95 -19.87 -2.85
N VAL A 323 14.84 -19.13 -2.18
CA VAL A 323 16.27 -19.48 -2.07
C VAL A 323 16.46 -20.72 -1.20
N GLY A 324 15.68 -20.86 -0.13
CA GLY A 324 15.70 -22.03 0.75
C GLY A 324 15.30 -23.33 0.05
N MET A 325 14.38 -23.26 -0.93
CA MET A 325 14.00 -24.38 -1.80
C MET A 325 15.02 -24.67 -2.92
N GLY A 326 16.06 -23.85 -3.06
CA GLY A 326 17.11 -23.99 -4.09
C GLY A 326 16.92 -23.13 -5.33
N GLY A 327 16.01 -22.15 -5.30
CA GLY A 327 15.89 -21.14 -6.34
C GLY A 327 17.06 -20.15 -6.33
N SER A 328 17.29 -19.48 -7.46
CA SER A 328 18.31 -18.42 -7.54
C SER A 328 17.80 -17.10 -6.94
N GLU A 329 18.71 -16.21 -6.55
CA GLU A 329 18.34 -14.87 -6.08
C GLU A 329 17.58 -14.07 -7.14
N ALA A 330 17.96 -14.20 -8.41
CA ALA A 330 17.24 -13.57 -9.52
C ALA A 330 15.78 -14.05 -9.61
N LEU A 331 15.52 -15.33 -9.35
CA LEU A 331 14.15 -15.84 -9.28
C LEU A 331 13.41 -15.29 -8.06
N ALA A 332 14.07 -15.23 -6.90
CA ALA A 332 13.49 -14.67 -5.69
C ALA A 332 13.07 -13.21 -5.89
N ASP A 333 13.91 -12.38 -6.52
CA ASP A 333 13.60 -10.99 -6.87
C ASP A 333 12.38 -10.90 -7.78
N SER A 334 12.32 -11.72 -8.84
CA SER A 334 11.17 -11.75 -9.75
C SER A 334 9.88 -12.20 -9.05
N VAL A 335 9.94 -13.18 -8.14
CA VAL A 335 8.76 -13.61 -7.38
C VAL A 335 8.31 -12.54 -6.39
N MET A 336 9.23 -11.87 -5.70
CA MET A 336 8.93 -10.76 -4.77
C MET A 336 8.34 -9.52 -5.47
N ALA A 337 8.64 -9.34 -6.76
CA ALA A 337 8.04 -8.29 -7.57
C ALA A 337 6.57 -8.56 -7.92
N THR A 338 6.11 -9.82 -7.80
CA THR A 338 4.70 -10.18 -7.99
C THR A 338 3.87 -9.95 -6.72
N ARG A 339 2.55 -10.18 -6.80
CA ARG A 339 1.65 -10.24 -5.64
C ARG A 339 2.12 -11.16 -4.51
N LEU A 340 2.86 -12.23 -4.83
CA LEU A 340 3.37 -13.18 -3.82
C LEU A 340 4.45 -12.58 -2.91
N GLY A 341 5.05 -11.45 -3.30
CA GLY A 341 6.00 -10.72 -2.45
C GLY A 341 5.35 -9.83 -1.39
N ALA A 342 4.03 -9.67 -1.41
CA ALA A 342 3.28 -8.82 -0.49
C ALA A 342 2.12 -9.56 0.23
N SER A 343 1.81 -10.79 -0.17
CA SER A 343 0.77 -11.61 0.45
C SER A 343 1.16 -13.09 0.50
N PHE A 344 0.61 -13.79 1.48
CA PHE A 344 0.66 -15.23 1.67
C PHE A 344 -0.75 -15.85 1.71
N ASP A 345 -1.75 -15.15 1.18
CA ASP A 345 -3.10 -15.71 1.03
C ASP A 345 -3.04 -16.93 0.11
N GLU A 346 -3.76 -17.99 0.46
CA GLU A 346 -3.78 -19.25 -0.29
C GLU A 346 -2.38 -19.89 -0.46
N GLU A 347 -1.48 -19.71 0.51
CA GLU A 347 -0.10 -20.21 0.43
C GLU A 347 -0.03 -21.74 0.25
N GLU A 348 -1.01 -22.50 0.74
CA GLU A 348 -1.11 -23.95 0.51
C GLU A 348 -1.10 -24.30 -1.00
N PHE A 349 -1.69 -23.43 -1.83
CA PHE A 349 -1.61 -23.55 -3.28
C PHE A 349 -0.36 -22.87 -3.85
N TRP A 350 -0.06 -21.62 -3.46
CA TRP A 350 1.02 -20.85 -4.06
C TRP A 350 2.41 -21.45 -3.83
N VAL A 351 2.61 -22.17 -2.73
CA VAL A 351 3.84 -22.96 -2.52
C VAL A 351 4.09 -23.96 -3.65
N SER A 352 3.03 -24.49 -4.28
CA SER A 352 3.16 -25.40 -5.43
C SER A 352 3.64 -24.67 -6.70
N VAL A 353 3.26 -23.41 -6.87
CA VAL A 353 3.72 -22.53 -7.96
C VAL A 353 5.17 -22.12 -7.72
N VAL A 354 5.52 -21.72 -6.49
CA VAL A 354 6.92 -21.42 -6.12
C VAL A 354 7.81 -22.64 -6.34
N LYS A 355 7.40 -23.82 -5.89
CA LYS A 355 8.09 -25.09 -6.16
C LYS A 355 8.24 -25.35 -7.66
N PHE A 356 7.18 -25.12 -8.44
CA PHE A 356 7.24 -25.26 -9.89
C PHE A 356 8.28 -24.32 -10.52
N LEU A 357 8.34 -23.04 -10.13
CA LEU A 357 9.34 -22.10 -10.62
C LEU A 357 10.76 -22.54 -10.22
N VAL A 358 10.95 -22.94 -8.96
CA VAL A 358 12.26 -23.40 -8.45
C VAL A 358 12.74 -24.68 -9.14
N TYR A 359 11.84 -25.64 -9.40
CA TYR A 359 12.18 -26.90 -10.07
C TYR A 359 12.32 -26.80 -11.59
N ASN A 360 11.99 -25.63 -12.16
CA ASN A 360 12.24 -25.31 -13.55
C ASN A 360 13.21 -24.14 -13.65
N PRO A 361 14.45 -24.29 -13.15
CA PRO A 361 15.42 -23.20 -13.10
C PRO A 361 15.59 -22.55 -14.47
N MET A 362 15.77 -23.32 -15.55
CA MET A 362 15.96 -22.77 -16.90
C MET A 362 14.74 -22.04 -17.49
N LEU A 363 13.67 -21.83 -16.72
CA LEU A 363 12.64 -20.85 -17.03
C LEU A 363 13.17 -19.45 -16.66
N ASP A 364 13.05 -18.51 -17.58
CA ASP A 364 13.47 -17.12 -17.33
C ASP A 364 12.71 -16.56 -16.11
N PRO A 365 13.40 -16.07 -15.07
CA PRO A 365 12.78 -15.45 -13.90
C PRO A 365 11.71 -14.40 -14.22
N GLY A 366 11.86 -13.69 -15.34
CA GLY A 366 10.87 -12.73 -15.83
C GLY A 366 9.49 -13.32 -16.15
N TYR A 367 9.36 -14.65 -16.20
CA TYR A 367 8.07 -15.34 -16.33
C TYR A 367 7.31 -15.53 -15.02
N ALA A 368 7.93 -15.25 -13.87
CA ALA A 368 7.25 -15.34 -12.57
C ALA A 368 5.97 -14.50 -12.55
N GLU A 369 6.04 -13.23 -12.93
CA GLU A 369 4.88 -12.33 -13.00
C GLU A 369 3.81 -12.82 -14.00
N PRO A 370 4.12 -13.10 -15.29
CA PRO A 370 3.17 -13.71 -16.23
C PRO A 370 2.45 -14.95 -15.72
N ILE A 371 3.19 -15.87 -15.10
CA ILE A 371 2.63 -17.13 -14.62
C ILE A 371 1.71 -16.87 -13.41
N VAL A 372 2.19 -16.09 -12.44
CA VAL A 372 1.41 -15.77 -11.24
C VAL A 372 0.12 -15.05 -11.62
N GLU A 373 0.18 -14.09 -12.53
CA GLU A 373 -1.00 -13.34 -12.96
C GLU A 373 -1.98 -14.21 -13.74
N TYR A 374 -1.49 -15.01 -14.69
CA TYR A 374 -2.33 -15.97 -15.40
C TYR A 374 -3.03 -16.91 -14.42
N ILE A 375 -2.29 -17.55 -13.51
CA ILE A 375 -2.86 -18.50 -12.55
C ILE A 375 -3.89 -17.82 -11.64
N HIS A 376 -3.60 -16.60 -11.17
CA HIS A 376 -4.56 -15.85 -10.36
C HIS A 376 -5.84 -15.56 -11.15
N GLN A 377 -5.73 -15.10 -12.40
CA GLN A 377 -6.87 -14.82 -13.26
C GLN A 377 -7.71 -16.08 -13.52
N GLN A 378 -7.07 -17.24 -13.70
CA GLN A 378 -7.77 -18.49 -13.96
C GLN A 378 -8.42 -19.06 -12.69
N LYS A 379 -7.75 -18.96 -11.54
CA LYS A 379 -8.16 -19.68 -10.32
C LYS A 379 -9.03 -18.86 -9.38
N TYR A 380 -8.80 -17.56 -9.30
CA TYR A 380 -9.35 -16.70 -8.24
C TYR A 380 -10.11 -15.48 -8.75
N ALA A 381 -9.74 -14.92 -9.91
CA ALA A 381 -10.42 -13.75 -10.42
C ALA A 381 -11.80 -14.12 -11.00
N PRO A 382 -12.89 -13.43 -10.59
CA PRO A 382 -14.22 -13.64 -11.17
C PRO A 382 -14.22 -13.38 -12.67
N GLU A 383 -14.93 -14.21 -13.42
CA GLU A 383 -15.15 -13.99 -14.85
C GLU A 383 -16.23 -12.93 -15.07
N GLN A 384 -15.95 -11.93 -15.91
CA GLN A 384 -16.96 -10.96 -16.32
C GLN A 384 -17.80 -11.56 -17.44
N VAL A 385 -19.09 -11.77 -17.17
CA VAL A 385 -20.07 -12.26 -18.14
C VAL A 385 -20.95 -11.09 -18.55
N VAL A 386 -20.83 -10.68 -19.82
CA VAL A 386 -21.69 -9.65 -20.41
C VAL A 386 -22.97 -10.33 -20.92
N GLY A 387 -24.11 -10.02 -20.31
CA GLY A 387 -25.41 -10.50 -20.75
C GLY A 387 -25.84 -9.88 -22.08
N GLU A 388 -26.82 -10.49 -22.75
CA GLU A 388 -27.34 -10.03 -24.06
C GLU A 388 -27.88 -8.58 -24.02
N ASP A 389 -28.32 -8.12 -22.85
CA ASP A 389 -28.82 -6.75 -22.61
C ASP A 389 -27.70 -5.73 -22.25
N GLY A 390 -26.44 -6.16 -22.26
CA GLY A 390 -25.27 -5.33 -21.90
C GLY A 390 -24.97 -5.23 -20.40
N GLU A 391 -25.68 -5.97 -19.56
CA GLU A 391 -25.42 -6.05 -18.12
C GLU A 391 -24.16 -6.88 -17.83
N VAL A 392 -23.22 -6.32 -17.05
CA VAL A 392 -21.99 -7.04 -16.64
C VAL A 392 -22.26 -7.75 -15.32
N THR A 393 -22.28 -9.08 -15.37
CA THR A 393 -22.37 -9.94 -14.20
C THR A 393 -21.01 -10.59 -13.91
N TYR A 394 -20.76 -10.95 -12.65
CA TYR A 394 -19.52 -11.59 -12.23
C TYR A 394 -19.81 -13.04 -11.86
N GLY A 395 -19.25 -13.97 -12.63
CA GLY A 395 -19.34 -15.41 -12.40
C GLY A 395 -18.16 -15.96 -11.59
N ASP A 396 -18.15 -17.28 -11.41
CA ASP A 396 -17.01 -18.00 -10.85
C ASP A 396 -15.74 -17.77 -11.68
N PRO A 397 -14.54 -17.95 -11.10
CA PRO A 397 -13.31 -17.95 -11.87
C PRO A 397 -13.36 -19.00 -13.01
N PRO A 398 -12.62 -18.82 -14.12
CA PRO A 398 -12.66 -19.77 -15.24
C PRO A 398 -12.29 -21.21 -14.85
N HIS A 399 -11.35 -21.36 -13.91
CA HIS A 399 -10.81 -22.63 -13.46
C HIS A 399 -10.53 -22.63 -11.94
N PRO A 400 -11.56 -22.65 -11.07
CA PRO A 400 -11.37 -22.59 -9.62
C PRO A 400 -10.61 -23.81 -9.07
N GLY A 401 -10.76 -24.97 -9.74
CA GLY A 401 -10.02 -26.21 -9.46
C GLY A 401 -8.59 -26.25 -10.01
N PHE A 402 -8.01 -25.13 -10.47
CA PHE A 402 -6.67 -25.11 -11.06
C PHE A 402 -5.63 -25.73 -10.12
N SER A 403 -4.81 -26.64 -10.65
CA SER A 403 -3.79 -27.41 -9.93
C SER A 403 -2.47 -27.47 -10.71
N MET A 404 -1.34 -27.45 -9.98
CA MET A 404 0.01 -27.56 -10.54
C MET A 404 0.51 -29.00 -10.71
N ARG A 405 -0.20 -30.01 -10.16
CA ARG A 405 0.32 -31.39 -10.01
C ARG A 405 0.77 -32.05 -11.32
N THR A 406 0.11 -31.75 -12.44
CA THR A 406 0.35 -32.39 -13.74
C THR A 406 0.83 -31.42 -14.82
N ARG A 407 1.13 -30.17 -14.45
CA ARG A 407 1.49 -29.13 -15.42
C ARG A 407 2.94 -29.28 -15.89
N LYS A 408 3.11 -29.41 -17.21
CA LYS A 408 4.41 -29.32 -17.88
C LYS A 408 4.70 -27.86 -18.20
N VAL A 409 5.97 -27.46 -18.09
CA VAL A 409 6.37 -26.07 -18.31
C VAL A 409 5.95 -25.56 -19.68
N ASP A 410 6.30 -26.27 -20.75
CA ASP A 410 6.00 -25.82 -22.11
C ASP A 410 4.49 -25.62 -22.35
N ALA A 411 3.65 -26.47 -21.77
CA ALA A 411 2.20 -26.36 -21.87
C ALA A 411 1.65 -25.15 -21.10
N LEU A 412 2.17 -24.89 -19.89
CA LEU A 412 1.78 -23.72 -19.11
C LEU A 412 2.25 -22.42 -19.79
N ILE A 413 3.47 -22.41 -20.31
CA ILE A 413 4.02 -21.26 -21.03
C ILE A 413 3.22 -20.98 -22.31
N ALA A 414 2.83 -22.02 -23.06
CA ALA A 414 1.93 -21.85 -24.21
C ALA A 414 0.59 -21.23 -23.81
N ALA A 415 -0.04 -21.72 -22.72
CA ALA A 415 -1.30 -21.16 -22.22
C ALA A 415 -1.15 -19.71 -21.74
N VAL A 416 -0.05 -19.37 -21.06
CA VAL A 416 0.26 -17.99 -20.66
C VAL A 416 0.47 -17.10 -21.89
N HIS A 417 1.13 -17.60 -22.94
CA HIS A 417 1.30 -16.86 -24.19
C HIS A 417 0.01 -16.69 -24.96
N GLU A 418 -0.88 -17.68 -24.96
CA GLU A 418 -2.20 -17.57 -25.56
C GLU A 418 -3.03 -16.52 -24.82
N TRP A 419 -3.11 -16.62 -23.49
CA TRP A 419 -3.79 -15.65 -22.64
C TRP A 419 -3.22 -14.23 -22.80
N ARG A 420 -1.90 -14.08 -22.87
CA ARG A 420 -1.27 -12.78 -23.16
C ARG A 420 -1.49 -12.35 -24.60
N GLY A 421 -1.42 -13.25 -25.57
CA GLY A 421 -1.59 -12.97 -27.00
C GLY A 421 -3.01 -12.57 -27.39
N GLU A 422 -4.01 -12.97 -26.60
CA GLU A 422 -5.37 -12.44 -26.67
C GLU A 422 -5.45 -10.98 -26.17
N ARG A 423 -4.57 -10.55 -25.24
CA ARG A 423 -4.43 -9.15 -24.81
C ARG A 423 -3.42 -8.33 -25.63
N GLU A 424 -2.43 -8.98 -26.23
CA GLU A 424 -1.29 -8.43 -26.97
C GLU A 424 -1.42 -8.76 -28.47
N ARG A 425 -2.64 -8.70 -29.03
CA ARG A 425 -2.84 -8.75 -30.50
C ARG A 425 -2.33 -7.50 -31.23
N GLU A 426 -1.53 -6.68 -30.55
CA GLU A 426 -0.63 -5.65 -31.07
C GLU A 426 0.80 -5.86 -30.55
N GLN A 427 1.48 -6.93 -30.97
CA GLN A 427 2.94 -6.96 -31.12
C GLN A 427 3.38 -8.22 -31.87
N ARG A 428 3.04 -8.28 -33.16
CA ARG A 428 3.59 -9.28 -34.07
C ARG A 428 5.00 -8.86 -34.55
N VAL A 429 5.96 -9.72 -34.21
CA VAL A 429 7.16 -10.13 -34.97
C VAL A 429 8.31 -9.11 -35.07
N GLY A 430 9.55 -9.58 -34.85
CA GLY A 430 10.74 -8.95 -35.43
C GLY A 430 12.05 -9.21 -34.70
N ALA A 431 12.62 -10.41 -34.88
CA ALA A 431 14.05 -10.77 -34.88
C ALA A 431 14.26 -12.18 -34.33
N GLN A 432 14.69 -13.11 -35.20
CA GLN A 432 15.06 -14.48 -34.83
C GLN A 432 16.44 -14.56 -34.15
N SER A 433 17.20 -13.46 -34.16
CA SER A 433 18.53 -13.30 -33.58
C SER A 433 18.66 -11.98 -32.81
N TRP A 434 19.65 -11.89 -31.93
CA TRP A 434 20.02 -10.67 -31.19
C TRP A 434 21.55 -10.54 -31.14
N ASP A 435 22.02 -9.35 -30.80
CA ASP A 435 23.46 -9.08 -30.64
C ASP A 435 24.04 -9.93 -29.49
N GLY A 436 25.26 -10.43 -29.69
CA GLY A 436 25.96 -11.16 -28.66
C GLY A 436 26.30 -10.27 -27.47
N SER A 437 26.50 -10.90 -26.31
CA SER A 437 26.81 -10.23 -25.04
C SER A 437 28.14 -9.47 -25.00
N GLY A 438 29.02 -9.67 -25.98
CA GLY A 438 30.40 -9.16 -25.98
C GLY A 438 31.35 -9.90 -25.02
N ILE A 439 30.93 -11.06 -24.49
CA ILE A 439 31.79 -11.98 -23.73
C ILE A 439 32.43 -12.95 -24.72
N ASP A 440 33.71 -13.28 -24.51
CA ASP A 440 34.42 -14.19 -25.42
C ASP A 440 34.01 -15.66 -25.22
N PRO A 441 33.90 -16.44 -26.31
CA PRO A 441 33.72 -17.89 -26.25
C PRO A 441 34.95 -18.59 -25.67
N TYR A 442 34.81 -19.86 -25.31
CA TYR A 442 35.89 -20.67 -24.73
C TYR A 442 36.09 -21.97 -25.49
N GLU A 443 37.34 -22.33 -25.73
CA GLU A 443 37.74 -23.62 -26.28
C GLU A 443 38.98 -24.13 -25.53
N GLU A 444 38.96 -25.40 -25.12
CA GLU A 444 40.05 -26.05 -24.40
C GLU A 444 40.09 -27.54 -24.76
N ASP A 445 41.27 -28.08 -25.02
CA ASP A 445 41.50 -29.53 -25.14
C ASP A 445 41.97 -30.06 -23.78
N ASP A 446 41.26 -31.06 -23.23
CA ASP A 446 41.55 -31.70 -21.95
C ASP A 446 41.59 -33.22 -22.15
N ALA A 447 42.17 -33.98 -21.23
CA ALA A 447 42.21 -35.44 -21.29
C ALA A 447 41.83 -36.03 -19.94
N ASP A 448 40.87 -36.97 -19.93
CA ASP A 448 40.42 -37.65 -18.71
C ASP A 448 40.38 -39.17 -18.87
N GLU A 449 39.81 -39.87 -17.88
CA GLU A 449 39.70 -41.34 -17.86
C GLU A 449 38.91 -41.93 -19.05
N TYR A 450 38.25 -41.10 -19.87
CA TYR A 450 37.54 -41.51 -21.08
C TYR A 450 38.19 -41.00 -22.39
N GLY A 451 39.43 -40.48 -22.33
CA GLY A 451 40.20 -40.03 -23.50
C GLY A 451 40.25 -38.51 -23.66
N GLY A 452 40.71 -38.06 -24.83
CA GLY A 452 40.77 -36.66 -25.20
C GLY A 452 39.37 -36.07 -25.34
N THR A 453 39.16 -34.91 -24.73
CA THR A 453 37.90 -34.17 -24.76
C THR A 453 38.15 -32.72 -25.12
N ARG A 454 37.63 -32.29 -26.27
CA ARG A 454 37.56 -30.88 -26.63
C ARG A 454 36.30 -30.25 -26.03
N TRP A 455 36.50 -29.26 -25.17
CA TRP A 455 35.43 -28.48 -24.56
C TRP A 455 35.21 -27.18 -25.33
N THR A 456 33.94 -26.83 -25.54
CA THR A 456 33.55 -25.55 -26.14
C THR A 456 32.43 -24.90 -25.34
N ILE A 457 32.49 -23.57 -25.18
CA ILE A 457 31.43 -22.74 -24.60
C ILE A 457 31.05 -21.67 -25.62
N ARG A 458 29.80 -21.71 -26.10
CA ARG A 458 29.30 -20.82 -27.16
C ARG A 458 27.98 -20.16 -26.78
N GLU A 459 27.86 -18.87 -27.09
CA GLU A 459 26.63 -18.10 -26.87
C GLU A 459 25.54 -18.55 -27.84
N LEU A 460 24.30 -18.62 -27.35
CA LEU A 460 23.11 -18.91 -28.12
C LEU A 460 22.38 -17.60 -28.44
N THR A 461 22.60 -17.07 -29.64
CA THR A 461 22.13 -15.74 -30.06
C THR A 461 20.86 -15.76 -30.92
N THR A 462 20.19 -16.92 -31.04
CA THR A 462 18.99 -17.05 -31.86
C THR A 462 17.90 -17.86 -31.17
N MET A 463 16.63 -17.59 -31.49
CA MET A 463 15.50 -18.35 -30.97
C MET A 463 15.60 -19.83 -31.35
N LYS A 464 16.04 -20.12 -32.58
CA LYS A 464 16.21 -21.49 -33.09
C LYS A 464 17.25 -22.25 -32.27
N THR A 465 18.38 -21.63 -31.95
CA THR A 465 19.45 -22.29 -31.18
C THR A 465 19.03 -22.51 -29.72
N LEU A 466 18.28 -21.58 -29.10
CA LEU A 466 17.68 -21.81 -27.78
C LEU A 466 16.66 -22.96 -27.77
N GLN A 467 15.79 -23.05 -28.78
CA GLN A 467 14.81 -24.14 -28.89
C GLN A 467 15.49 -25.51 -29.07
N ILE A 468 16.54 -25.57 -29.90
CA ILE A 468 17.34 -26.79 -30.08
C ILE A 468 18.01 -27.19 -28.77
N GLU A 469 18.61 -26.22 -28.06
CA GLU A 469 19.24 -26.44 -26.76
C GLU A 469 18.23 -26.98 -25.74
N GLY A 470 17.10 -26.28 -25.57
CA GLY A 470 16.06 -26.67 -24.61
C GLY A 470 15.50 -28.06 -24.89
N LYS A 471 15.25 -28.41 -26.16
CA LYS A 471 14.80 -29.76 -26.55
C LYS A 471 15.85 -30.83 -26.24
N ALA A 472 17.13 -30.57 -26.56
CA ALA A 472 18.22 -31.53 -26.32
C ALA A 472 18.47 -31.74 -24.82
N MET A 473 18.43 -30.66 -24.06
CA MET A 473 18.70 -30.63 -22.63
C MET A 473 17.47 -30.88 -21.76
N ARG A 474 16.27 -30.95 -22.34
CA ARG A 474 14.97 -31.16 -21.65
C ARG A 474 14.71 -30.10 -20.57
N HIS A 475 14.87 -28.84 -20.95
CA HIS A 475 14.60 -27.68 -20.10
C HIS A 475 14.13 -26.48 -20.93
N CYS A 476 13.62 -25.44 -20.27
CA CYS A 476 12.82 -24.39 -20.92
C CYS A 476 13.61 -23.12 -21.27
N VAL A 477 14.88 -23.25 -21.68
CA VAL A 477 15.76 -22.08 -21.92
C VAL A 477 15.27 -21.11 -23.01
N ALA A 478 14.37 -21.55 -23.90
CA ALA A 478 13.80 -20.68 -24.93
C ALA A 478 13.04 -19.47 -24.36
N THR A 479 12.60 -19.50 -23.10
CA THR A 479 11.94 -18.37 -22.45
C THR A 479 12.86 -17.16 -22.26
N TYR A 480 14.19 -17.35 -22.26
CA TYR A 480 15.16 -16.27 -22.13
C TYR A 480 15.26 -15.35 -23.36
N ALA A 481 14.61 -15.70 -24.48
CA ALA A 481 14.72 -14.96 -25.75
C ALA A 481 14.43 -13.45 -25.62
N ARG A 482 13.46 -13.06 -24.78
CA ARG A 482 13.14 -11.64 -24.53
C ARG A 482 14.27 -10.94 -23.77
N SER A 483 14.77 -11.56 -22.70
CA SER A 483 15.87 -11.04 -21.88
C SER A 483 17.19 -10.95 -22.64
N CYS A 484 17.44 -11.91 -23.54
CA CYS A 484 18.62 -11.88 -24.41
C CYS A 484 18.51 -10.80 -25.48
N ARG A 485 17.34 -10.63 -26.10
CA ARG A 485 17.10 -9.54 -27.06
C ARG A 485 17.26 -8.16 -26.42
N GLY A 486 16.84 -8.01 -25.16
CA GLY A 486 17.03 -6.77 -24.40
C GLY A 486 18.46 -6.54 -23.90
N GLY A 487 19.41 -7.44 -24.19
CA GLY A 487 20.80 -7.35 -23.75
C GLY A 487 21.02 -7.55 -22.25
N GLY A 488 19.97 -7.81 -21.47
CA GLY A 488 20.06 -7.97 -20.01
C GLY A 488 20.67 -9.32 -19.60
N GLN A 489 20.50 -10.35 -20.42
CA GLN A 489 21.06 -11.69 -20.18
C GLN A 489 21.67 -12.32 -21.43
N SER A 490 22.52 -13.31 -21.24
CA SER A 490 23.05 -14.19 -22.30
C SER A 490 22.98 -15.65 -21.87
N VAL A 491 22.82 -16.54 -22.85
CA VAL A 491 22.71 -17.98 -22.64
C VAL A 491 23.82 -18.69 -23.40
N TRP A 492 24.48 -19.64 -22.76
CA TRP A 492 25.64 -20.34 -23.28
C TRP A 492 25.47 -21.85 -23.22
N SER A 493 25.95 -22.55 -24.25
CA SER A 493 25.98 -24.00 -24.31
C SER A 493 27.40 -24.50 -24.10
N VAL A 494 27.58 -25.39 -23.12
CA VAL A 494 28.81 -26.14 -22.87
C VAL A 494 28.72 -27.49 -23.55
N GLN A 495 29.67 -27.78 -24.43
CA GLN A 495 29.71 -29.01 -25.20
C GLN A 495 31.06 -29.71 -25.05
N ALA A 496 31.03 -31.04 -25.04
CA ALA A 496 32.19 -31.91 -25.00
C ALA A 496 32.21 -32.75 -26.28
N GLN A 497 33.32 -32.71 -27.01
CA GLN A 497 33.60 -33.53 -28.17
C GLN A 497 34.69 -34.55 -27.82
N ASN A 498 34.45 -35.83 -28.10
CA ASN A 498 35.45 -36.88 -27.90
C ASN A 498 36.42 -36.99 -29.09
N ASP A 499 37.44 -37.84 -28.97
CA ASP A 499 38.43 -38.12 -30.02
C ASP A 499 37.82 -38.62 -31.35
N GLU A 500 36.63 -39.24 -31.31
CA GLU A 500 35.88 -39.68 -32.50
C GLU A 500 35.10 -38.53 -33.18
N GLY A 501 35.18 -37.31 -32.66
CA GLY A 501 34.48 -36.13 -33.17
C GLY A 501 33.01 -36.03 -32.75
N VAL A 502 32.51 -36.92 -31.89
CA VAL A 502 31.12 -36.93 -31.41
C VAL A 502 30.91 -35.86 -30.35
N THR A 503 30.16 -34.82 -30.68
CA THR A 503 29.84 -33.72 -29.76
C THR A 503 28.56 -33.96 -28.95
N ARG A 504 28.63 -33.75 -27.64
CA ARG A 504 27.48 -33.82 -26.72
C ARG A 504 27.35 -32.55 -25.89
N ARG A 505 26.11 -32.09 -25.70
CA ARG A 505 25.76 -31.00 -24.78
C ARG A 505 25.83 -31.50 -23.34
N VAL A 506 26.49 -30.71 -22.50
CA VAL A 506 26.74 -31.05 -21.09
C VAL A 506 25.98 -30.13 -20.15
N MET A 507 26.00 -28.83 -20.43
CA MET A 507 25.44 -27.81 -19.53
C MET A 507 24.97 -26.59 -20.33
N THR A 508 23.91 -25.95 -19.84
CA THR A 508 23.46 -24.65 -20.32
C THR A 508 23.64 -23.63 -19.18
N ILE A 509 24.17 -22.44 -19.50
CA ILE A 509 24.52 -21.40 -18.53
C ILE A 509 23.76 -20.12 -18.88
N ALA A 510 23.12 -19.49 -17.90
CA ALA A 510 22.54 -18.16 -18.03
C ALA A 510 23.39 -17.14 -17.27
N VAL A 511 23.72 -16.02 -17.91
CA VAL A 511 24.55 -14.94 -17.37
C VAL A 511 23.78 -13.64 -17.39
N LYS A 512 23.79 -12.91 -16.27
CA LYS A 512 23.33 -11.52 -16.21
C LYS A 512 24.46 -10.62 -16.68
N ASN A 513 24.25 -9.95 -17.82
CA ASN A 513 25.32 -9.23 -18.52
C ASN A 513 25.79 -8.01 -17.71
N THR A 514 24.86 -7.26 -17.10
CA THR A 514 25.16 -6.03 -16.34
C THR A 514 26.07 -6.26 -15.15
N SER A 515 25.85 -7.35 -14.41
CA SER A 515 26.64 -7.69 -13.22
C SER A 515 27.75 -8.71 -13.51
N ARG A 516 27.92 -9.14 -14.77
CA ARG A 516 28.79 -10.26 -15.20
C ARG A 516 28.74 -11.42 -14.21
N MET A 517 27.54 -11.94 -13.96
CA MET A 517 27.32 -12.98 -12.97
C MET A 517 26.51 -14.12 -13.56
N VAL A 518 26.94 -15.36 -13.34
CA VAL A 518 26.13 -16.52 -13.69
C VAL A 518 24.91 -16.55 -12.78
N THR A 519 23.73 -16.49 -13.37
CA THR A 519 22.45 -16.56 -12.65
C THR A 519 21.99 -17.99 -12.49
N GLN A 520 22.32 -18.88 -13.45
CA GLN A 520 22.01 -20.30 -13.41
C GLN A 520 22.94 -21.13 -14.28
N ALA A 521 23.15 -22.39 -13.90
CA ALA A 521 23.83 -23.38 -14.73
C ALA A 521 23.20 -24.76 -14.53
N ARG A 522 22.69 -25.40 -15.59
CA ARG A 522 21.95 -26.67 -15.48
C ARG A 522 22.35 -27.67 -16.56
N GLY A 523 22.48 -28.92 -16.13
CA GLY A 523 22.62 -30.07 -17.02
C GLY A 523 21.27 -30.56 -17.55
N LYS A 524 21.31 -31.70 -18.25
CA LYS A 524 20.11 -32.33 -18.83
C LYS A 524 19.04 -32.58 -17.77
N ALA A 525 17.77 -32.28 -18.11
CA ALA A 525 16.61 -32.35 -17.23
C ALA A 525 16.78 -31.56 -15.92
N ASN A 526 17.29 -30.32 -16.04
CA ASN A 526 17.56 -29.40 -14.92
C ASN A 526 18.52 -29.96 -13.85
N ALA A 527 19.38 -30.92 -14.20
CA ALA A 527 20.32 -31.50 -13.25
C ALA A 527 21.29 -30.44 -12.70
N HIS A 528 21.38 -30.34 -11.38
CA HIS A 528 22.29 -29.41 -10.72
C HIS A 528 23.75 -29.86 -10.93
N PRO A 529 24.69 -28.95 -11.29
CA PRO A 529 26.08 -29.30 -11.61
C PRO A 529 26.78 -30.13 -10.52
N LEU A 530 26.47 -29.83 -9.26
CA LEU A 530 27.04 -30.50 -8.09
C LEU A 530 26.13 -31.58 -7.46
N GLY A 531 24.84 -31.64 -7.85
CA GLY A 531 23.84 -32.53 -7.24
C GLY A 531 23.86 -33.97 -7.80
N GLY A 532 24.60 -34.16 -8.91
CA GLY A 532 24.78 -35.43 -9.57
C GLY A 532 23.58 -35.86 -10.44
N HIS A 533 23.87 -36.63 -11.49
CA HIS A 533 22.88 -37.24 -12.38
C HIS A 533 22.79 -38.75 -12.09
N ARG A 534 21.64 -39.38 -12.45
CA ARG A 534 21.42 -40.83 -12.24
C ARG A 534 22.44 -41.70 -13.00
N SER A 535 22.85 -41.26 -14.19
CA SER A 535 23.90 -41.91 -14.99
C SER A 535 25.29 -41.45 -14.55
N ALA A 536 26.20 -42.41 -14.31
CA ALA A 536 27.59 -42.16 -13.91
C ALA A 536 28.34 -41.28 -14.92
N TRP A 537 28.23 -41.59 -16.21
CA TRP A 537 28.82 -40.79 -17.29
C TRP A 537 28.35 -39.33 -17.26
N HIS A 538 27.03 -39.11 -17.16
CA HIS A 538 26.47 -37.74 -17.10
C HIS A 538 26.92 -37.02 -15.83
N ARG A 539 27.10 -37.72 -14.71
CA ARG A 539 27.57 -37.15 -13.46
C ARG A 539 29.03 -36.68 -13.58
N THR A 540 29.91 -37.51 -14.15
CA THR A 540 31.32 -37.15 -14.36
C THR A 540 31.43 -35.99 -15.34
N ARG A 541 30.79 -36.08 -16.51
CA ARG A 541 30.82 -35.01 -17.52
C ARG A 541 30.24 -33.70 -17.02
N LEU A 542 29.17 -33.73 -16.22
CA LEU A 542 28.59 -32.51 -15.66
C LEU A 542 29.52 -31.85 -14.63
N ARG A 543 30.28 -32.64 -13.84
CA ARG A 543 31.30 -32.11 -12.91
C ARG A 543 32.50 -31.52 -13.65
N GLU A 544 32.99 -32.19 -14.69
CA GLU A 544 34.07 -31.64 -15.52
C GLU A 544 33.61 -30.37 -16.24
N GLY A 545 32.41 -30.37 -16.83
CA GLY A 545 31.82 -29.18 -17.43
C GLY A 545 31.65 -28.02 -16.45
N TYR A 546 31.40 -28.29 -15.16
CA TYR A 546 31.39 -27.26 -14.12
C TYR A 546 32.78 -26.66 -13.88
N LYS A 547 33.85 -27.47 -13.90
CA LYS A 547 35.23 -26.95 -13.79
C LYS A 547 35.59 -26.08 -15.00
N VAL A 548 35.26 -26.54 -16.20
CA VAL A 548 35.45 -25.80 -17.46
C VAL A 548 34.71 -24.47 -17.41
N MET A 549 33.45 -24.46 -16.99
CA MET A 549 32.67 -23.22 -16.79
C MET A 549 33.38 -22.26 -15.82
N ARG A 550 33.94 -22.76 -14.71
CA ARG A 550 34.67 -21.90 -13.75
C ARG A 550 35.97 -21.33 -14.33
N ARG A 551 36.70 -22.11 -15.13
CA ARG A 551 37.90 -21.62 -15.86
C ARG A 551 37.52 -20.51 -16.84
N TRP A 552 36.50 -20.75 -17.67
CA TRP A 552 35.95 -19.74 -18.57
C TRP A 552 35.52 -18.48 -17.84
N ALA A 553 34.70 -18.62 -16.79
CA ALA A 553 34.22 -17.48 -16.02
C ALA A 553 35.37 -16.66 -15.40
N ALA A 554 36.41 -17.31 -14.89
CA ALA A 554 37.59 -16.62 -14.38
C ALA A 554 38.34 -15.86 -15.49
N GLN A 555 38.47 -16.44 -16.69
CA GLN A 555 39.14 -15.82 -17.82
C GLN A 555 38.43 -14.56 -18.32
N VAL A 556 37.09 -14.59 -18.40
CA VAL A 556 36.30 -13.48 -18.97
C VAL A 556 35.71 -12.53 -17.90
N GLY A 557 36.11 -12.69 -16.64
CA GLY A 557 35.71 -11.84 -15.53
C GLY A 557 34.23 -11.99 -15.13
N ILE A 558 33.69 -13.19 -15.18
CA ILE A 558 32.34 -13.53 -14.71
C ILE A 558 32.40 -14.12 -13.30
N THR A 559 31.53 -13.62 -12.44
CA THR A 559 31.35 -14.14 -11.07
C THR A 559 30.45 -15.38 -11.08
N VAL A 560 30.90 -16.44 -10.39
CA VAL A 560 30.19 -17.70 -10.20
C VAL A 560 29.77 -17.80 -8.73
N PRO A 561 28.48 -17.64 -8.39
CA PRO A 561 28.02 -17.74 -7.01
C PRO A 561 28.33 -19.11 -6.37
N LYS A 562 28.50 -19.13 -5.04
CA LYS A 562 28.74 -20.38 -4.27
C LYS A 562 27.58 -21.39 -4.39
N HIS A 563 26.38 -20.90 -4.69
CA HIS A 563 25.18 -21.70 -4.93
C HIS A 563 24.65 -21.30 -6.31
N ILE A 564 24.79 -22.18 -7.31
CA ILE A 564 24.48 -21.89 -8.72
C ILE A 564 23.35 -22.75 -9.25
#